data_AF-A0A0Q5HT85-F1
#
_entry.id   AF-A0A0Q5HT85-F1
#
_cell.length_a   1.000
_cell.length_b   1.000
_cell.length_c   1.000
_cell.angle_alpha   90.00
_cell.angle_beta   90.00
_cell.angle_gamma   90.00
#
_symmetry.space_group_name_H-M   'P 1'
#
loop_
_entity.id
_entity.type
_entity.pdbx_description
1 polymer ?
#
loop_
_entity_poly.entity_id
_entity_poly.type
_entity_poly.pdbx_seq_one_letter_code
_entity_poly.pdbx_strand_id
1 'polypeptide(L)'
;MPYLILLSLLLPLNALAGCKPGAPEAFARFIDAFARDKTFALARTLYPMPILRHEIGYEDGKVIDETVATPLSREDDAALPTMRSYARDNGLQLSTSSVRKGSGSAGSAGSATVRIEKPDTDWLLTYHFVRRAGCWYLQRIEDHSV
;
A
#
# COMPACT_ATOMS: atom_id res chain seq x y z
N MET A 1 50.95 31.83 2.93
CA MET A 1 50.11 31.04 2.01
C MET A 1 49.18 30.15 2.83
N PRO A 2 47.91 30.53 3.10
CA PRO A 2 46.98 29.63 3.75
C PRO A 2 46.22 28.82 2.69
N TYR A 3 46.33 27.49 2.77
CA TYR A 3 45.55 26.56 1.95
C TYR A 3 44.12 26.45 2.53
N LEU A 4 43.13 26.86 1.74
CA LEU A 4 41.71 26.56 1.98
C LEU A 4 41.48 25.07 1.72
N ILE A 5 41.17 24.30 2.76
CA ILE A 5 40.72 22.91 2.63
C ILE A 5 39.24 22.96 2.26
N LEU A 6 38.95 22.74 0.98
CA LEU A 6 37.61 22.59 0.44
C LEU A 6 37.06 21.21 0.86
N LEU A 7 36.31 21.17 1.95
CA LEU A 7 35.67 19.95 2.46
C LEU A 7 34.44 19.65 1.58
N SER A 8 34.66 18.91 0.49
CA SER A 8 33.60 18.42 -0.38
C SER A 8 32.69 17.46 0.39
N LEU A 9 31.53 17.95 0.85
CA LEU A 9 30.42 17.11 1.32
C LEU A 9 29.92 16.27 0.14
N LEU A 10 30.49 15.09 -0.03
CA LEU A 10 29.90 13.99 -0.78
C LEU A 10 28.69 13.49 0.00
N LEU A 11 27.56 14.18 -0.16
CA LEU A 11 26.26 13.64 0.21
C LEU A 11 26.10 12.31 -0.54
N PRO A 12 25.92 11.17 0.16
CA PRO A 12 25.57 9.94 -0.51
C PRO A 12 24.23 10.18 -1.18
N LEU A 13 24.22 10.24 -2.52
CA LEU A 13 23.03 9.94 -3.29
C LEU A 13 22.72 8.48 -2.97
N ASN A 14 22.00 8.26 -1.87
CA ASN A 14 21.23 7.06 -1.69
C ASN A 14 20.31 7.04 -2.89
N ALA A 15 20.71 6.26 -3.90
CA ALA A 15 19.88 5.89 -5.01
C ALA A 15 18.66 5.24 -4.37
N LEU A 16 17.63 6.05 -4.15
CA LEU A 16 16.28 5.57 -4.01
C LEU A 16 16.12 4.63 -5.19
N ALA A 17 16.13 3.33 -4.91
CA ALA A 17 15.68 2.30 -5.83
C ALA A 17 14.17 2.46 -6.01
N GLY A 18 13.75 3.70 -6.31
CA GLY A 18 12.44 4.08 -6.71
C GLY A 18 12.20 3.51 -8.08
N CYS A 19 10.95 3.14 -8.31
CA CYS A 19 10.48 2.74 -9.61
C CYS A 19 11.03 3.66 -10.71
N LYS A 20 11.62 3.07 -11.75
CA LYS A 20 12.04 3.80 -12.95
C LYS A 20 10.89 3.79 -13.95
N PRO A 21 10.46 4.96 -14.44
CA PRO A 21 9.52 5.03 -15.55
C PRO A 21 10.03 4.16 -16.72
N GLY A 22 9.18 3.25 -17.20
CA GLY A 22 9.51 2.34 -18.31
C GLY A 22 10.10 0.97 -17.92
N ALA A 23 10.45 0.75 -16.66
CA ALA A 23 10.85 -0.57 -16.16
C ALA A 23 9.84 -1.05 -15.09
N PRO A 24 9.07 -2.13 -15.34
CA PRO A 24 8.10 -2.62 -14.38
C PRO A 24 8.75 -3.00 -13.04
N GLU A 25 8.32 -2.35 -11.96
CA GLU A 25 8.74 -2.66 -10.60
C GLU A 25 8.27 -4.07 -10.21
N ALA A 26 9.17 -4.86 -9.63
CA ALA A 26 8.83 -6.19 -9.13
C ALA A 26 7.98 -6.08 -7.86
N PHE A 27 6.77 -6.65 -7.88
CA PHE A 27 5.80 -6.50 -6.79
C PHE A 27 6.35 -6.99 -5.44
N ALA A 28 7.09 -8.10 -5.41
CA ALA A 28 7.67 -8.64 -4.19
C ALA A 28 8.64 -7.67 -3.49
N ARG A 29 9.46 -6.93 -4.26
CA ARG A 29 10.36 -5.90 -3.70
C ARG A 29 9.58 -4.68 -3.23
N PHE A 30 8.59 -4.28 -4.03
CA PHE A 30 7.70 -3.18 -3.69
C PHE A 30 6.96 -3.43 -2.37
N ILE A 31 6.27 -4.56 -2.22
CA ILE A 31 5.45 -4.82 -1.04
C ILE A 31 6.30 -4.99 0.22
N ASP A 32 7.50 -5.54 0.09
CA ASP A 32 8.45 -5.68 1.20
C ASP A 32 8.95 -4.31 1.70
N ALA A 33 9.18 -3.35 0.80
CA ALA A 33 9.49 -1.96 1.15
C ALA A 33 8.26 -1.23 1.71
N PHE A 34 7.12 -1.31 1.02
CA PHE A 34 5.85 -0.72 1.42
C PHE A 34 5.43 -1.13 2.83
N ALA A 35 5.60 -2.42 3.18
CA ALA A 35 5.19 -2.91 4.48
C ALA A 35 6.07 -2.42 5.64
N ARG A 36 7.32 -2.00 5.38
CA ARG A 36 8.30 -1.65 6.43
C ARG A 36 8.57 -0.16 6.57
N ASP A 37 8.47 0.59 5.48
CA ASP A 37 8.85 2.00 5.42
C ASP A 37 7.59 2.86 5.24
N LYS A 38 7.22 3.58 6.31
CA LYS A 38 6.03 4.45 6.29
C LYS A 38 6.19 5.57 5.27
N THR A 39 7.35 6.20 5.17
CA THR A 39 7.58 7.28 4.20
C THR A 39 7.42 6.78 2.77
N PHE A 40 7.95 5.59 2.47
CA PHE A 40 7.75 4.94 1.16
C PHE A 40 6.28 4.57 0.93
N ALA A 41 5.59 4.02 1.93
CA ALA A 41 4.17 3.67 1.82
C ALA A 41 3.28 4.89 1.53
N LEU A 42 3.50 6.00 2.24
CA LEU A 42 2.79 7.26 2.01
C LEU A 42 3.05 7.80 0.60
N ALA A 43 4.28 7.68 0.08
CA ALA A 43 4.61 8.09 -1.29
C ALA A 43 4.02 7.16 -2.37
N ARG A 44 3.61 5.94 -1.98
CA ARG A 44 3.07 4.90 -2.86
C ARG A 44 1.60 4.59 -2.58
N THR A 45 0.87 5.55 -2.04
CA THR A 45 -0.57 5.45 -1.81
C THR A 45 -1.28 6.55 -2.57
N LEU A 46 -2.41 6.22 -3.20
CA LEU A 46 -3.25 7.18 -3.92
C LEU A 46 -4.27 7.77 -2.95
N TYR A 47 -4.06 9.02 -2.55
CA TYR A 47 -4.96 9.73 -1.63
C TYR A 47 -6.00 10.62 -2.35
N PRO A 48 -7.17 10.88 -1.73
CA PRO A 48 -7.68 10.18 -0.53
C PRO A 48 -7.92 8.71 -0.85
N MET A 49 -7.46 7.82 0.04
CA MET A 49 -7.49 6.39 -0.20
C MET A 49 -8.78 5.82 0.41
N PRO A 50 -9.70 5.24 -0.38
CA PRO A 50 -10.93 4.68 0.18
C PRO A 50 -10.63 3.38 0.94
N ILE A 51 -11.23 3.30 2.13
CA ILE A 51 -11.43 2.06 2.89
C ILE A 51 -12.89 1.67 2.68
N LEU A 52 -13.11 0.54 2.01
CA LEU A 52 -14.43 0.02 1.72
C LEU A 52 -14.81 -1.00 2.78
N ARG A 53 -15.98 -0.88 3.37
CA ARG A 53 -16.54 -1.87 4.31
C ARG A 53 -17.92 -2.27 3.84
N HIS A 54 -18.21 -3.56 3.94
CA HIS A 54 -19.53 -4.08 3.68
C HIS A 54 -20.36 -4.02 4.96
N GLU A 55 -21.48 -3.31 4.94
CA GLU A 55 -22.34 -3.11 6.10
C GLU A 55 -23.74 -3.67 5.81
N ILE A 56 -24.24 -4.48 6.75
CA ILE A 56 -25.59 -5.03 6.71
C ILE A 56 -26.39 -4.36 7.82
N GLY A 57 -27.41 -3.61 7.44
CA GLY A 57 -28.26 -2.83 8.34
C GLY A 57 -29.74 -3.17 8.21
N TYR A 58 -30.56 -2.50 9.02
CA TYR A 58 -32.02 -2.55 8.93
C TYR A 58 -32.59 -1.13 8.93
N GLU A 59 -33.35 -0.77 7.91
CA GLU A 59 -34.07 0.51 7.82
C GLU A 59 -35.51 0.23 7.38
N ASP A 60 -36.49 0.81 8.10
CA ASP A 60 -37.92 0.63 7.85
C ASP A 60 -38.38 -0.84 7.70
N GLY A 61 -37.78 -1.74 8.49
CA GLY A 61 -38.08 -3.17 8.47
C GLY A 61 -37.53 -3.92 7.24
N LYS A 62 -36.66 -3.29 6.45
CA LYS A 62 -35.94 -3.91 5.32
C LYS A 62 -34.46 -4.04 5.64
N VAL A 63 -33.85 -5.13 5.17
CA VAL A 63 -32.40 -5.30 5.19
C VAL A 63 -31.78 -4.35 4.17
N ILE A 64 -30.79 -3.57 4.61
CA ILE A 64 -29.90 -2.79 3.73
C ILE A 64 -28.58 -3.53 3.65
N ASP A 65 -28.08 -3.64 2.43
CA ASP A 65 -26.82 -4.30 2.10
C ASP A 65 -25.99 -3.33 1.26
N GLU A 66 -25.03 -2.65 1.89
CA GLU A 66 -24.30 -1.56 1.25
C GLU A 66 -22.79 -1.61 1.49
N THR A 67 -22.06 -1.05 0.52
CA THR A 67 -20.62 -0.82 0.67
C THR A 67 -20.38 0.64 1.05
N VAL A 68 -19.93 0.86 2.27
CA VAL A 68 -19.57 2.17 2.79
C VAL A 68 -18.11 2.45 2.45
N ALA A 69 -17.83 3.64 1.89
CA ALA A 69 -16.48 4.08 1.56
C ALA A 69 -16.04 5.22 2.49
N THR A 70 -15.09 4.94 3.37
CA THR A 70 -14.49 5.96 4.24
C THR A 70 -13.16 6.43 3.64
N PRO A 71 -12.98 7.74 3.36
CA PRO A 71 -11.72 8.25 2.84
C PRO A 71 -10.66 8.30 3.95
N LEU A 72 -9.50 7.69 3.71
CA LEU A 72 -8.31 7.89 4.53
C LEU A 72 -7.48 9.03 3.92
N SER A 73 -7.21 10.07 4.70
CA SER A 73 -6.30 11.14 4.31
C SER A 73 -4.84 10.71 4.43
N ARG A 74 -3.93 11.48 3.83
CA ARG A 74 -2.50 11.20 3.94
C ARG A 74 -2.00 11.44 5.37
N GLU A 75 -2.54 12.45 6.02
CA GLU A 75 -2.23 12.86 7.39
C GLU A 75 -2.65 11.77 8.38
N ASP A 76 -3.86 11.23 8.21
CA ASP A 76 -4.36 10.13 9.06
C ASP A 76 -3.54 8.86 8.86
N ASP A 77 -3.20 8.49 7.62
CA ASP A 77 -2.32 7.34 7.35
C ASP A 77 -0.92 7.54 7.95
N ALA A 78 -0.38 8.76 7.89
CA ALA A 78 0.92 9.07 8.46
C ALA A 78 0.99 8.84 9.98
N ALA A 79 -0.14 8.96 10.68
CA ALA A 79 -0.26 8.67 12.11
C ALA A 79 -0.37 7.17 12.43
N LEU A 80 -0.71 6.32 11.45
CA LEU A 80 -0.82 4.87 11.64
C LEU A 80 0.57 4.19 11.65
N PRO A 81 0.70 3.02 12.31
CA PRO A 81 1.90 2.19 12.20
C PRO A 81 2.15 1.71 10.77
N THR A 82 3.34 1.15 10.52
CA THR A 82 3.62 0.43 9.27
C THR A 82 2.81 -0.86 9.22
N MET A 83 2.51 -1.34 8.01
CA MET A 83 1.79 -2.60 7.81
C MET A 83 2.47 -3.77 8.54
N ARG A 84 3.81 -3.85 8.49
CA ARG A 84 4.56 -4.92 9.17
C ARG A 84 4.51 -4.79 10.70
N SER A 85 4.63 -3.58 11.25
CA SER A 85 4.51 -3.40 12.70
C SER A 85 3.11 -3.76 13.16
N TYR A 86 2.08 -3.22 12.49
CA TYR A 86 0.69 -3.51 12.79
C TYR A 86 0.40 -5.01 12.77
N ALA A 87 0.85 -5.71 11.73
CA ALA A 87 0.66 -7.15 11.62
C ALA A 87 1.35 -7.93 12.73
N ARG A 88 2.63 -7.64 13.01
CA ARG A 88 3.36 -8.28 14.10
C ARG A 88 2.66 -8.05 15.45
N ASP A 89 2.30 -6.81 15.75
CA ASP A 89 1.78 -6.40 17.05
C ASP A 89 0.36 -6.93 17.30
N ASN A 90 -0.37 -7.31 16.24
CA ASN A 90 -1.74 -7.86 16.31
C ASN A 90 -1.82 -9.35 15.93
N GLY A 91 -0.69 -10.04 15.71
CA GLY A 91 -0.67 -11.45 15.33
C GLY A 91 -1.28 -11.74 13.96
N LEU A 92 -1.18 -10.80 13.02
CA LEU A 92 -1.75 -10.91 11.66
C LEU A 92 -0.76 -11.58 10.69
N GLN A 93 -1.30 -12.28 9.72
CA GLN A 93 -0.57 -12.87 8.61
C GLN A 93 -0.77 -12.06 7.34
N LEU A 94 0.30 -11.83 6.58
CA LEU A 94 0.24 -11.21 5.27
C LEU A 94 0.43 -12.28 4.20
N SER A 95 -0.47 -12.34 3.23
CA SER A 95 -0.36 -13.22 2.08
C SER A 95 -0.63 -12.47 0.78
N THR A 96 0.18 -12.69 -0.25
CA THR A 96 -0.08 -12.13 -1.58
C THR A 96 -1.06 -13.06 -2.31
N SER A 97 -2.30 -12.61 -2.50
CA SER A 97 -3.37 -13.41 -3.10
C SER A 97 -3.35 -13.41 -4.62
N SER A 98 -2.95 -12.30 -5.26
CA SER A 98 -2.83 -12.25 -6.72
C SER A 98 -1.83 -11.21 -7.18
N VAL A 99 -1.16 -11.50 -8.31
CA VAL A 99 -0.33 -10.54 -9.04
C VAL A 99 -0.59 -10.72 -10.53
N ARG A 100 -1.36 -9.81 -11.13
CA ARG A 100 -1.58 -9.77 -12.58
C ARG A 100 -0.52 -8.86 -13.20
N LYS A 101 0.40 -9.48 -13.94
CA LYS A 101 1.34 -8.75 -14.79
C LYS A 101 0.55 -8.23 -15.99
N GLY A 102 0.40 -6.91 -16.12
CA GLY A 102 -0.10 -6.32 -17.36
C GLY A 102 0.71 -6.83 -18.57
N SER A 103 0.11 -6.80 -19.76
CA SER A 103 0.55 -7.42 -21.02
C SER A 103 1.93 -6.98 -21.59
N GLY A 104 2.80 -6.37 -20.79
CA GLY A 104 4.16 -5.98 -21.20
C GLY A 104 4.23 -4.76 -22.12
N SER A 105 3.12 -4.34 -22.72
CA SER A 105 3.03 -3.10 -23.49
C SER A 105 3.08 -1.89 -22.56
N ALA A 106 3.79 -0.83 -22.99
CA ALA A 106 3.81 0.46 -22.33
C ALA A 106 2.37 1.01 -22.27
N GLY A 107 1.70 0.81 -21.12
CA GLY A 107 0.30 1.16 -20.91
C GLY A 107 -0.54 0.07 -20.24
N SER A 108 -0.08 -1.18 -20.20
CA SER A 108 -0.84 -2.26 -19.57
C SER A 108 -0.71 -2.24 -18.04
N ALA A 109 -1.79 -1.85 -17.37
CA ALA A 109 -1.87 -1.75 -15.91
C ALA A 109 -1.68 -3.14 -15.27
N GLY A 110 -0.75 -3.23 -14.33
CA GLY A 110 -0.67 -4.40 -13.44
C GLY A 110 -1.62 -4.20 -12.26
N SER A 111 -2.12 -5.29 -11.70
CA SER A 111 -2.84 -5.27 -10.43
C SER A 111 -2.29 -6.33 -9.49
N ALA A 112 -2.38 -6.09 -8.18
CA ALA A 112 -2.04 -7.08 -7.17
C ALA A 112 -2.94 -6.92 -5.95
N THR A 113 -3.15 -8.00 -5.23
CA THR A 113 -3.89 -8.00 -3.97
C THR A 113 -3.07 -8.66 -2.87
N VAL A 114 -3.11 -8.07 -1.68
CA VAL A 114 -2.49 -8.60 -0.47
C VAL A 114 -3.59 -8.73 0.58
N ARG A 115 -3.72 -9.92 1.16
CA ARG A 115 -4.60 -10.18 2.29
C ARG A 115 -3.81 -10.00 3.57
N ILE A 116 -4.43 -9.34 4.54
CA ILE A 116 -3.97 -9.26 5.91
C ILE A 116 -5.08 -9.88 6.76
N GLU A 117 -4.79 -10.99 7.41
CA GLU A 117 -5.79 -11.78 8.12
C GLU A 117 -5.30 -12.15 9.52
N LYS A 118 -6.23 -12.28 10.46
CA LYS A 118 -5.93 -12.79 11.79
C LYS A 118 -6.34 -14.26 11.83
N PRO A 119 -5.41 -15.20 12.07
CA PRO A 119 -5.72 -16.61 12.11
C PRO A 119 -6.86 -16.92 13.08
N ASP A 120 -7.68 -17.92 12.73
CA ASP A 120 -8.77 -18.43 13.55
C ASP A 120 -9.87 -17.38 13.88
N THR A 121 -9.98 -16.33 13.06
CA THR A 121 -11.04 -15.31 13.16
C THR A 121 -11.56 -14.93 11.78
N ASP A 122 -12.69 -14.23 11.74
CA ASP A 122 -13.25 -13.67 10.50
C ASP A 122 -12.65 -12.30 10.14
N TRP A 123 -11.58 -11.87 10.81
CA TRP A 123 -10.91 -10.59 10.53
C TRP A 123 -10.03 -10.68 9.27
N LEU A 124 -10.37 -9.88 8.26
CA LEU A 124 -9.69 -9.89 6.96
C LEU A 124 -9.73 -8.50 6.31
N LEU A 125 -8.55 -7.99 5.97
CA LEU A 125 -8.38 -6.83 5.11
C LEU A 125 -7.75 -7.25 3.76
N THR A 126 -8.25 -6.71 2.66
CA THR A 126 -7.65 -6.84 1.33
C THR A 126 -7.10 -5.50 0.85
N TYR A 127 -5.80 -5.44 0.57
CA TYR A 127 -5.12 -4.28 0.02
C TYR A 127 -5.02 -4.43 -1.49
N HIS A 128 -5.53 -3.45 -2.24
CA HIS A 128 -5.56 -3.47 -3.70
C HIS A 128 -4.53 -2.52 -4.28
N PHE A 129 -3.58 -3.08 -5.03
CA PHE A 129 -2.51 -2.34 -5.67
C PHE A 129 -2.70 -2.24 -7.18
N VAL A 130 -2.33 -1.10 -7.74
CA VAL A 130 -2.31 -0.84 -9.18
C VAL A 130 -0.94 -0.37 -9.61
N ARG A 131 -0.48 -0.80 -10.80
CA ARG A 131 0.77 -0.34 -11.39
C ARG A 131 0.50 0.78 -12.39
N ARG A 132 1.04 1.98 -12.13
CA ARG A 132 0.97 3.17 -13.00
C ARG A 132 2.38 3.59 -13.43
N ALA A 133 2.61 3.75 -14.74
CA ALA A 133 3.91 4.11 -15.30
C ALA A 133 5.09 3.23 -14.82
N GLY A 134 4.83 1.94 -14.57
CA GLY A 134 5.82 0.98 -14.06
C GLY A 134 5.88 0.85 -12.54
N CYS A 135 5.20 1.73 -11.80
CA CYS A 135 5.30 1.84 -10.34
C CYS A 135 4.04 1.34 -9.65
N TRP A 136 4.18 0.56 -8.59
CA TRP A 136 3.03 0.12 -7.80
C TRP A 136 2.56 1.20 -6.83
N TYR A 137 1.24 1.26 -6.66
CA TYR A 137 0.57 2.13 -5.71
C TYR A 137 -0.59 1.40 -5.04
N LEU A 138 -0.81 1.65 -3.75
CA LEU A 138 -2.03 1.28 -3.05
C LEU A 138 -3.17 2.18 -3.54
N GLN A 139 -4.26 1.55 -3.99
CA GLN A 139 -5.42 2.25 -4.52
C GLN A 139 -6.58 2.28 -3.52
N ARG A 140 -6.78 1.20 -2.77
CA ARG A 140 -7.87 1.05 -1.79
C ARG A 140 -7.62 -0.11 -0.84
N ILE A 141 -8.34 -0.11 0.27
CA ILE A 141 -8.44 -1.23 1.20
C ILE A 141 -9.91 -1.68 1.24
N GLU A 142 -10.14 -2.98 1.27
CA GLU A 142 -11.46 -3.58 1.52
C GLU A 142 -11.40 -4.30 2.87
N ASP A 143 -12.33 -3.97 3.77
CA ASP A 143 -12.53 -4.63 5.05
C ASP A 143 -13.67 -5.65 4.92
N HIS A 144 -13.32 -6.92 5.07
CA HIS A 144 -14.23 -8.06 4.99
C HIS A 144 -14.51 -8.65 6.37
N SER A 145 -14.12 -7.96 7.44
CA SER A 145 -14.27 -8.45 8.81
C SER A 145 -15.74 -8.46 9.22
N VAL A 146 -16.17 -9.56 9.85
CA VAL A 146 -17.53 -9.77 10.38
C VAL A 146 -17.51 -9.68 11.90
#